data_AF-A0A1M5TSF4-F1
#
_entry.id   AF-A0A1M5TSF4-F1
#
_cell.length_a   1.000
_cell.length_b   1.000
_cell.length_c   1.000
_cell.angle_alpha   90.00
_cell.angle_beta   90.00
_cell.angle_gamma   90.00
#
_symmetry.space_group_name_H-M   'P 1'
#
loop_
_entity.id
_entity.type
_entity.pdbx_description
1 polymer ?
#
loop_
_entity_poly.entity_id
_entity_poly.type
_entity_poly.pdbx_seq_one_letter_code
_entity_poly.pdbx_strand_id
1 'polypeptide(L)' 'MPDTTTIRVSRATHARLTRLAAERHETVDQTVSRAVRALRQDTMGRDLATELTDDERAWLDADAG' A
#
# COMPACT_ATOMS: atom_id res chain seq x y z
N MET A 1 -17.50 13.22 -11.08
CA MET A 1 -16.25 13.75 -10.46
C MET A 1 -15.71 12.64 -9.59
N PRO A 2 -14.42 12.26 -9.66
CA PRO A 2 -13.89 11.28 -8.72
C PRO A 2 -14.04 11.84 -7.30
N ASP A 3 -14.43 10.97 -6.36
CA ASP A 3 -14.61 11.35 -4.97
C ASP A 3 -13.30 11.95 -4.42
N THR A 4 -13.34 13.22 -4.06
CA THR A 4 -12.16 13.93 -3.57
C THR A 4 -12.14 13.89 -2.05
N THR A 5 -11.07 13.37 -1.48
CA THR A 5 -10.86 13.33 -0.02
C THR A 5 -9.84 14.40 0.38
N THR A 6 -10.20 15.28 1.32
CA THR A 6 -9.27 16.30 1.85
C THR A 6 -8.69 15.85 3.18
N ILE A 7 -7.35 15.85 3.30
CA ILE A 7 -6.64 15.54 4.53
C ILE A 7 -5.80 16.74 5.00
N ARG A 8 -5.74 16.95 6.32
CA ARG A 8 -4.86 17.96 6.93
C ARG A 8 -3.54 17.32 7.32
N VAL A 9 -2.44 17.97 6.94
CA VAL A 9 -1.08 17.55 7.28
C VAL A 9 -0.29 18.75 7.81
N SER A 10 0.81 18.48 8.52
CA SER A 10 1.74 19.55 8.91
C SER A 10 2.40 20.16 7.68
N ARG A 11 2.83 21.42 7.78
CA ARG A 11 3.59 22.10 6.72
C ARG A 11 4.86 21.33 6.32
N ALA A 12 5.53 20.72 7.30
CA ALA A 12 6.71 19.89 7.05
C ALA A 12 6.39 18.63 6.23
N THR A 13 5.26 17.97 6.51
CA THR A 13 4.81 16.82 5.71
C THR A 13 4.42 17.24 4.31
N HIS A 14 3.69 18.35 4.15
CA HIS A 14 3.38 18.91 2.84
C HIS A 14 4.66 19.15 2.02
N ALA A 15 5.64 19.87 2.58
CA ALA A 15 6.90 20.16 1.90
C ALA A 15 7.66 18.88 1.46
N ARG A 16 7.67 17.84 2.31
CA ARG A 16 8.26 16.55 1.96
C ARG A 16 7.53 15.88 0.79
N LEU A 17 6.19 15.88 0.80
CA LEU A 17 5.39 15.31 -0.28
C LEU A 17 5.57 16.08 -1.58
N THR A 18 5.57 17.40 -1.55
CA THR A 18 5.81 18.25 -2.73
C THR A 18 7.17 17.98 -3.34
N ARG A 19 8.22 17.89 -2.51
CA ARG A 19 9.58 17.58 -3.00
C ARG A 19 9.63 16.19 -3.63
N LEU A 20 9.05 15.19 -2.97
CA LEU A 20 9.04 13.81 -3.48
C LEU A 20 8.30 13.69 -4.81
N ALA A 21 7.18 14.39 -4.96
CA ALA A 21 6.41 14.44 -6.19
C ALA A 21 7.22 15.10 -7.32
N ALA A 22 7.92 16.20 -7.02
CA ALA A 22 8.80 16.87 -7.99
C ALA A 22 9.96 15.98 -8.45
N GLU A 23 10.63 15.29 -7.51
CA GLU A 23 11.72 14.34 -7.80
C GLU A 23 11.26 13.18 -8.70
N ARG A 24 9.98 12.80 -8.63
CA ARG A 24 9.39 11.73 -9.44
C ARG A 24 8.65 12.21 -10.69
N HIS A 25 8.61 13.52 -10.95
CA HIS A 25 7.81 14.12 -12.01
C HIS A 25 6.31 13.77 -11.92
N GLU A 26 5.78 13.72 -10.70
CA GLU A 26 4.40 13.39 -10.38
C GLU A 26 3.68 14.55 -9.69
N THR A 27 2.35 14.47 -9.63
CA THR A 27 1.56 15.32 -8.72
C THR A 27 1.58 14.75 -7.29
N VAL A 28 1.31 15.59 -6.30
CA VAL A 28 1.17 15.15 -4.90
C VAL A 28 0.11 14.05 -4.76
N ASP A 29 -0.99 14.15 -5.51
CA ASP A 29 -2.06 13.15 -5.52
C ASP A 29 -1.60 11.78 -6.05
N GLN A 30 -0.84 11.77 -7.15
CA GLN A 30 -0.26 10.55 -7.71
C GLN A 30 0.73 9.91 -6.72
N THR A 31 1.59 10.72 -6.11
CA THR A 31 2.57 10.25 -5.13
C THR A 31 1.88 9.67 -3.89
N VAL A 32 0.83 10.30 -3.37
CA VAL A 32 0.05 9.78 -2.24
C VAL A 32 -0.66 8.49 -2.62
N SER A 33 -1.29 8.43 -3.78
CA SER A 33 -1.97 7.23 -4.28
C SER A 33 -1.02 6.03 -4.40
N ARG A 34 0.19 6.25 -4.93
CA ARG A 34 1.23 5.22 -4.98
C ARG A 34 1.72 4.81 -3.60
N ALA A 35 1.93 5.76 -2.69
CA ALA A 35 2.34 5.46 -1.32
C ALA A 35 1.29 4.60 -0.59
N VAL A 36 0.01 4.94 -0.71
CA VAL A 36 -1.09 4.15 -0.14
C VAL A 36 -1.11 2.74 -0.73
N ARG A 37 -0.93 2.61 -2.05
CA ARG A 37 -0.85 1.30 -2.72
C ARG A 37 0.33 0.48 -2.21
N ALA A 38 1.51 1.08 -2.11
CA ALA A 38 2.71 0.40 -1.62
C ALA A 38 2.54 -0.07 -0.17
N LEU A 39 1.95 0.75 0.72
CA LEU A 39 1.66 0.36 2.10
C LEU A 39 0.69 -0.83 2.19
N ARG A 40 -0.33 -0.86 1.33
CA ARG A 40 -1.25 -2.02 1.25
C ARG A 40 -0.51 -3.28 0.79
N GLN A 41 0.32 -3.16 -0.25
CA GLN A 41 1.08 -4.28 -0.78
C GLN A 41 2.11 -4.81 0.22
N ASP A 42 2.74 -3.93 1.00
CA ASP A 42 3.68 -4.32 2.06
C ASP A 42 2.98 -5.10 3.18
N THR A 43 1.79 -4.66 3.60
CA THR A 43 0.98 -5.43 4.55
C THR A 43 0.58 -6.80 3.99
N MET A 44 0.08 -6.85 2.75
CA MET A 44 -0.25 -8.13 2.10
C MET A 44 0.97 -9.05 1.98
N GLY A 45 2.14 -8.49 1.64
CA GLY A 45 3.38 -9.25 1.56
C GLY A 45 3.80 -9.83 2.90
N ARG A 46 3.63 -9.08 3.99
CA ARG A 46 3.86 -9.58 5.35
C ARG A 46 2.89 -10.70 5.73
N ASP A 47 1.61 -10.54 5.40
CA ASP A 47 0.60 -11.57 5.68
C ASP A 47 0.90 -12.86 4.90
N LEU A 48 1.20 -12.75 3.60
CA LEU A 48 1.55 -13.88 2.73
C LEU A 48 2.88 -14.56 3.09
N ALA A 49 3.81 -13.86 3.74
CA ALA A 49 5.07 -14.42 4.19
C ALA A 49 4.94 -15.19 5.52
N THR A 50 3.78 -15.13 6.17
CA THR A 50 3.53 -15.92 7.38
C THR A 50 3.48 -17.40 7.00
N GLU A 51 4.19 -18.23 7.76
CA GLU A 51 4.14 -19.68 7.57
C GLU A 51 2.70 -20.17 7.73
N LEU A 52 2.27 -20.99 6.77
CA LEU A 52 0.98 -21.65 6.84
C LEU A 52 0.95 -22.59 8.04
N THR A 53 -0.13 -22.52 8.80
CA THR A 53 -0.44 -23.49 9.84
C THR A 53 -0.55 -24.89 9.24
N ASP A 54 -0.40 -25.92 10.06
CA ASP A 54 -0.52 -27.31 9.60
C ASP A 54 -1.91 -27.57 8.99
N ASP A 55 -2.96 -26.95 9.53
CA ASP A 55 -4.34 -27.06 9.01
C ASP A 55 -4.48 -26.39 7.63
N GLU A 56 -3.88 -25.21 7.43
CA GLU A 56 -3.88 -24.51 6.13
C GLU A 56 -3.06 -25.25 5.08
N ARG A 57 -1.93 -25.85 5.47
CA ARG A 57 -1.16 -26.75 4.60
C ARG A 57 -1.96 -27.99 4.23
N ALA A 58 -2.58 -28.65 5.21
CA ALA A 58 -3.43 -29.81 4.97
C ALA A 58 -4.63 -29.50 4.05
N TRP A 59 -5.18 -28.28 4.12
CA TRP A 59 -6.22 -27.82 3.20
C TRP A 59 -5.69 -27.57 1.77
N LEU A 60 -4.48 -27.01 1.60
CA LEU A 60 -3.85 -26.82 0.29
C LEU A 60 -3.42 -28.13 -0.37
N ASP A 61 -2.95 -29.09 0.45
CA ASP A 61 -2.50 -30.41 0.01
C ASP A 61 -3.67 -31.41 -0.13
N ALA A 62 -4.87 -31.04 0.32
CA ALA A 62 -6.06 -31.83 0.07
C ALA A 62 -6.36 -31.76 -1.43
N ASP A 63 -6.15 -32.88 -2.13
CA ASP A 63 -6.47 -33.06 -3.56
C ASP A 63 -7.80 -32.39 -3.88
N ALA A 64 -7.73 -31.28 -4.63
CA ALA A 64 -8.90 -30.65 -5.21
C ALA A 64 -9.38 -31.56 -6.34
N GLY A 65 -10.15 -32.59 -5.97
CA GLY A 65 -10.75 -33.55 -6.89
C GLY A 65 -11.61 -32.90 -7.96
#